data_AF-A0A7S0RQI1-F1
#
_entry.id   AF-A0A7S0RQI1-F1
#
_cell.length_a   1.000
_cell.length_b   1.000
_cell.length_c   1.000
_cell.angle_alpha   90.00
_cell.angle_beta   90.00
_cell.angle_gamma   90.00
#
_symmetry.space_group_name_H-M   'P 1'
#
loop_
_entity.id
_entity.type
_entity.pdbx_description
1 polymer ?
#
loop_
_entity_poly.entity_id
_entity_poly.type
_entity_poly.pdbx_seq_one_letter_code
_entity_poly.pdbx_strand_id
1 'polypeptide(L)'
;FLKPDAVFAPGATTLTSTGFEFSSSPDVIRDAVAALKARCPGTKVLAAVGGAAYNNWGALDAPAIARVVQYLGLDGVDVDYEVTPSCTLDVAAGSVACSTDAQLTGAINALRAALPRPYLVTAASFSVGAYGLGAFANAVPGSTYTGMWINPLKRAGTALDRLFVM
;
A
#
# COMPACT_ATOMS: atom_id res chain seq x y z
N PHE A 1 3.03 -3.54 -10.56
CA PHE A 1 3.01 -2.87 -9.24
C PHE A 1 4.12 -1.84 -9.16
N LEU A 2 4.04 -0.87 -8.25
CA LEU A 2 5.14 0.02 -7.89
C LEU A 2 5.95 -0.66 -6.78
N LYS A 3 7.27 -0.67 -6.89
CA LYS A 3 8.15 -1.21 -5.84
C LYS A 3 8.14 -0.30 -4.60
N PRO A 4 8.21 -0.85 -3.37
CA PRO A 4 8.43 -0.03 -2.17
C PRO A 4 9.74 0.78 -2.25
N ASP A 5 10.79 0.18 -2.79
CA ASP A 5 12.11 0.76 -3.00
C ASP A 5 12.27 1.36 -4.42
N ALA A 6 11.17 1.87 -4.99
CA ALA A 6 11.17 2.49 -6.31
C ALA A 6 12.17 3.63 -6.41
N VAL A 7 12.89 3.70 -7.52
CA VAL A 7 13.76 4.83 -7.85
C VAL A 7 13.16 5.61 -9.01
N PHE A 8 12.87 6.89 -8.77
CA PHE A 8 12.41 7.82 -9.78
C PHE A 8 13.06 9.19 -9.58
N ALA A 9 14.02 9.53 -10.43
CA ALA A 9 14.76 10.79 -10.38
C ALA A 9 14.01 11.89 -11.16
N PRO A 10 14.16 13.18 -10.79
CA PRO A 10 13.73 14.28 -11.64
C PRO A 10 14.30 14.14 -13.05
N GLY A 11 13.45 14.28 -14.07
CA GLY A 11 13.85 14.13 -15.48
C GLY A 11 14.01 12.68 -15.96
N ALA A 12 13.59 11.68 -15.18
CA ALA A 12 13.57 10.30 -15.63
C ALA A 12 12.74 10.13 -16.91
N THR A 13 13.32 9.47 -17.92
CA THR A 13 12.69 9.19 -19.21
C THR A 13 12.06 7.79 -19.28
N THR A 14 12.20 6.98 -18.23
CA THR A 14 11.67 5.62 -18.13
C THR A 14 11.10 5.33 -16.73
N LEU A 15 10.27 4.30 -16.63
CA LEU A 15 9.73 3.79 -15.35
C LEU A 15 10.44 2.52 -14.85
N THR A 16 11.52 2.08 -15.50
CA THR A 16 12.14 0.76 -15.28
C THR A 16 12.54 0.52 -13.82
N SER A 17 13.09 1.53 -13.14
CA SER A 17 13.51 1.42 -11.74
C SER A 17 12.39 1.60 -10.72
N THR A 18 11.16 1.82 -11.18
CA THR A 18 9.98 1.97 -10.32
C THR A 18 9.26 0.65 -10.06
N GLY A 19 9.46 -0.36 -10.90
CA GLY A 19 8.69 -1.61 -10.89
C GLY A 19 7.48 -1.62 -11.82
N PHE A 20 7.07 -0.47 -12.36
CA PHE A 20 6.09 -0.47 -13.45
C PHE A 20 6.71 -1.04 -14.73
N GLU A 21 6.03 -2.02 -15.30
CA GLU A 21 6.47 -2.76 -16.51
C GLU A 21 5.82 -2.22 -17.78
N PHE A 22 5.43 -0.95 -17.79
CA PHE A 22 4.88 -0.33 -19.00
C PHE A 22 5.93 -0.29 -20.10
N SER A 23 5.53 -0.66 -21.32
CA SER A 23 6.37 -0.51 -22.52
C SER A 23 6.43 0.94 -23.02
N SER A 24 5.53 1.80 -22.55
CA SER A 24 5.44 3.22 -22.93
C SER A 24 6.28 4.11 -22.01
N SER A 25 6.66 5.29 -22.51
CA SER A 25 7.37 6.29 -21.70
C SER A 25 6.48 6.83 -20.56
N PRO A 26 7.09 7.39 -19.48
CA PRO A 26 6.36 8.03 -18.40
C PRO A 26 5.37 9.11 -18.89
N ASP A 27 5.74 9.91 -19.90
CA ASP A 27 4.87 10.93 -20.49
C ASP A 27 3.60 10.34 -21.12
N VAL A 28 3.73 9.24 -21.87
CA VAL A 28 2.57 8.57 -22.49
C VAL A 28 1.61 8.04 -21.41
N ILE A 29 2.14 7.49 -20.32
CA ILE A 29 1.33 7.01 -19.20
C ILE A 29 0.62 8.18 -18.50
N ARG A 30 1.32 9.29 -18.25
CA ARG A 30 0.72 10.51 -17.69
C ARG A 30 -0.43 11.03 -18.56
N ASP A 31 -0.19 11.13 -19.87
CA ASP A 31 -1.18 11.66 -20.81
C ASP A 31 -2.40 10.73 -20.93
N ALA A 32 -2.20 9.41 -20.84
CA ALA A 32 -3.29 8.44 -20.75
C ALA A 32 -4.12 8.60 -19.47
N VAL A 33 -3.49 8.82 -18.32
CA VAL A 33 -4.19 9.12 -17.04
C VAL A 33 -5.00 10.41 -17.16
N ALA A 34 -4.41 11.46 -17.73
CA ALA A 34 -5.11 12.73 -17.96
C ALA A 34 -6.32 12.56 -18.90
N ALA A 35 -6.16 11.80 -19.99
CA ALA A 35 -7.24 11.52 -20.93
C ALA A 35 -8.38 10.71 -20.29
N LEU A 36 -8.05 9.71 -19.44
CA LEU A 36 -9.03 8.95 -18.67
C LEU A 36 -9.85 9.88 -17.76
N LYS A 37 -9.18 10.75 -17.00
CA LYS A 37 -9.83 11.69 -16.08
C LYS A 37 -10.65 12.75 -16.82
N ALA A 38 -10.22 13.21 -17.99
CA ALA A 38 -10.99 14.13 -18.81
C ALA A 38 -12.32 13.51 -19.30
N ARG A 39 -12.29 12.21 -19.65
CA ARG A 39 -13.49 11.47 -20.09
C ARG A 39 -14.38 11.05 -18.92
N CYS A 40 -13.77 10.72 -17.79
CA CYS A 40 -14.45 10.23 -16.59
C CYS A 40 -13.94 11.00 -15.35
N PRO A 41 -14.44 12.23 -15.09
CA PRO A 41 -13.91 13.10 -14.03
C PRO A 41 -13.97 12.52 -12.61
N GLY A 42 -14.86 11.55 -12.36
CA GLY A 42 -14.98 10.85 -11.08
C GLY A 42 -13.96 9.73 -10.87
N THR A 43 -13.24 9.30 -11.91
CA THR A 43 -12.31 8.17 -11.83
C THR A 43 -11.04 8.55 -11.07
N LYS A 44 -10.68 7.73 -10.09
CA LYS A 44 -9.43 7.81 -9.33
C LYS A 44 -8.45 6.77 -9.83
N VAL A 45 -7.20 7.16 -10.03
CA VAL A 45 -6.12 6.28 -10.48
C VAL A 45 -5.06 6.23 -9.41
N LEU A 46 -4.81 5.05 -8.84
CA LEU A 46 -3.86 4.84 -7.74
C LEU A 46 -2.72 3.93 -8.20
N ALA A 47 -1.53 4.15 -7.66
CA ALA A 47 -0.42 3.22 -7.79
C ALA A 47 -0.48 2.15 -6.68
N ALA A 48 -0.68 0.89 -7.04
CA ALA A 48 -0.52 -0.21 -6.08
C ALA A 48 0.97 -0.41 -5.76
N VAL A 49 1.36 -0.21 -4.51
CA VAL A 49 2.74 -0.34 -4.00
C VAL A 49 2.89 -1.69 -3.33
N GLY A 50 3.85 -2.50 -3.79
CA GLY A 50 4.08 -3.85 -3.28
C GLY A 50 3.60 -4.94 -4.24
N GLY A 51 2.73 -5.81 -3.74
CA GLY A 51 2.37 -7.08 -4.36
C GLY A 51 3.37 -8.20 -4.00
N ALA A 52 2.96 -9.45 -4.23
CA ALA A 52 3.71 -10.65 -3.86
C ALA A 52 5.18 -10.69 -4.33
N ALA A 53 5.51 -10.00 -5.44
CA ALA A 53 6.86 -9.95 -5.99
C ALA A 53 7.74 -8.84 -5.38
N TYR A 54 7.18 -7.82 -4.72
CA TYR A 54 7.92 -6.65 -4.22
C TYR A 54 7.80 -6.52 -2.71
N ASN A 55 8.67 -7.24 -2.00
CA ASN A 55 8.67 -7.36 -0.54
C ASN A 55 9.75 -6.51 0.17
N ASN A 56 10.54 -5.70 -0.55
CA ASN A 56 11.62 -4.88 0.03
C ASN A 56 11.12 -3.61 0.75
N TRP A 57 10.13 -3.76 1.62
CA TRP A 57 9.53 -2.66 2.38
C TRP A 57 10.47 -2.06 3.43
N GLY A 58 11.56 -2.75 3.80
CA GLY A 58 12.61 -2.21 4.66
C GLY A 58 13.38 -1.06 4.02
N ALA A 59 13.38 -0.99 2.70
CA ALA A 59 13.99 0.08 1.90
C ALA A 59 12.95 1.02 1.25
N LEU A 60 11.75 1.11 1.83
CA LEU A 60 10.69 1.97 1.32
C LEU A 60 11.19 3.41 1.08
N ASP A 61 11.06 3.89 -0.16
CA ASP A 61 11.33 5.28 -0.53
C ASP A 61 10.01 6.00 -0.86
N ALA A 62 9.31 6.42 0.22
CA ALA A 62 8.05 7.16 0.09
C ALA A 62 8.18 8.47 -0.73
N PRO A 63 9.27 9.26 -0.59
CA PRO A 63 9.51 10.40 -1.48
C PRO A 63 9.60 10.04 -2.97
N ALA A 64 10.29 8.95 -3.34
CA ALA A 64 10.36 8.50 -4.73
C ALA A 64 9.00 8.06 -5.26
N ILE A 65 8.25 7.30 -4.46
CA ILE A 65 6.87 6.92 -4.77
C ILE A 65 5.99 8.16 -5.00
N ALA A 66 6.10 9.17 -4.13
CA ALA A 66 5.34 10.40 -4.27
C ALA A 66 5.70 11.15 -5.57
N ARG A 67 6.98 11.16 -5.98
CA ARG A 67 7.39 11.73 -7.27
C ARG A 67 6.76 11.00 -8.45
N VAL A 68 6.67 9.67 -8.41
CA VAL A 68 5.97 8.89 -9.45
C VAL A 68 4.49 9.27 -9.52
N VAL A 69 3.82 9.29 -8.36
CA VAL A 69 2.39 9.67 -8.25
C VAL A 69 2.14 11.05 -8.82
N GLN A 70 2.95 12.03 -8.44
CA GLN A 70 2.83 13.42 -8.89
C GLN A 70 3.11 13.56 -10.38
N TYR A 71 4.18 12.93 -10.87
CA TYR A 71 4.58 13.04 -12.26
C TYR A 71 3.55 12.42 -13.22
N LEU A 72 3.02 11.24 -12.87
CA LEU A 72 2.01 10.54 -13.66
C LEU A 72 0.60 11.12 -13.47
N GLY A 73 0.41 12.09 -12.58
CA GLY A 73 -0.89 12.68 -12.30
C GLY A 73 -1.87 11.70 -11.63
N LEU A 74 -1.38 10.78 -10.81
CA LEU A 74 -2.18 9.81 -10.06
C LEU A 74 -2.85 10.49 -8.84
N ASP A 75 -3.92 9.89 -8.34
CA ASP A 75 -4.65 10.39 -7.16
C ASP A 75 -4.05 9.90 -5.84
N GLY A 76 -3.06 9.00 -5.87
CA GLY A 76 -2.46 8.45 -4.67
C GLY A 76 -1.92 7.03 -4.83
N VAL A 77 -1.86 6.30 -3.71
CA VAL A 77 -1.32 4.93 -3.64
C VAL A 77 -2.30 3.98 -2.96
N ASP A 78 -2.17 2.71 -3.31
CA ASP A 78 -2.78 1.58 -2.61
C ASP A 78 -1.66 0.71 -2.02
N VAL A 79 -1.68 0.49 -0.70
CA VAL A 79 -0.69 -0.32 0.02
C VAL A 79 -1.08 -1.79 -0.15
N ASP A 80 -0.38 -2.47 -1.05
CA ASP A 80 -0.55 -3.90 -1.32
C ASP A 80 0.59 -4.68 -0.65
N TYR A 81 0.53 -4.71 0.68
CA TYR A 81 1.60 -5.28 1.51
C TYR A 81 1.40 -6.79 1.70
N GLU A 82 2.20 -7.59 0.99
CA GLU A 82 2.11 -9.05 0.98
C GLU A 82 3.31 -9.76 1.64
N VAL A 83 3.98 -9.12 2.62
CA VAL A 83 5.05 -9.78 3.37
C VAL A 83 4.44 -10.79 4.35
N THR A 84 4.82 -12.06 4.21
CA THR A 84 4.42 -13.14 5.11
C THR A 84 4.81 -12.83 6.56
N PRO A 85 3.85 -12.69 7.49
CA PRO A 85 4.14 -12.40 8.88
C PRO A 85 4.32 -13.67 9.70
N SER A 86 4.99 -13.53 10.84
CA SER A 86 4.87 -14.45 11.97
C SER A 86 4.06 -13.74 13.06
N CYS A 87 2.83 -14.22 13.31
CA CYS A 87 1.90 -13.60 14.25
C CYS A 87 1.65 -14.51 15.46
N THR A 88 1.73 -13.94 16.65
CA THR A 88 1.31 -14.57 17.91
C THR A 88 0.03 -13.91 18.40
N LEU A 89 -1.03 -14.70 18.52
CA LEU A 89 -2.32 -14.26 19.05
C LEU A 89 -2.46 -14.67 20.52
N ASP A 90 -2.67 -13.70 21.39
CA ASP A 90 -3.09 -13.92 22.78
C ASP A 90 -4.57 -13.51 22.90
N VAL A 91 -5.44 -14.49 22.64
CA VAL A 91 -6.89 -14.29 22.67
C VAL A 91 -7.38 -13.89 24.06
N ALA A 92 -6.77 -14.43 25.11
CA ALA A 92 -7.16 -14.13 26.49
C ALA A 92 -6.79 -12.70 26.88
N ALA A 93 -5.59 -12.23 26.51
CA ALA A 93 -5.17 -10.85 26.71
C ALA A 93 -5.75 -9.87 25.66
N GLY A 94 -6.44 -10.36 24.63
CA GLY A 94 -6.96 -9.54 23.54
C GLY A 94 -5.85 -8.83 22.75
N SER A 95 -4.70 -9.48 22.61
CA SER A 95 -3.50 -8.89 21.99
C SER A 95 -2.93 -9.75 20.87
N VAL A 96 -2.27 -9.10 19.92
CA VAL A 96 -1.56 -9.74 18.82
C VAL A 96 -0.20 -9.07 18.67
N ALA A 97 0.80 -9.83 18.27
CA ALA A 97 2.08 -9.31 17.85
C ALA A 97 2.51 -10.01 16.56
N CYS A 98 2.77 -9.25 15.51
CA CYS A 98 3.25 -9.77 14.23
C CYS A 98 4.64 -9.21 13.90
N SER A 99 5.48 -10.03 13.25
CA SER A 99 6.82 -9.61 12.80
C SER A 99 6.81 -8.41 11.84
N THR A 100 5.69 -8.17 11.17
CA THR A 100 5.50 -7.09 10.19
C THR A 100 4.86 -5.83 10.77
N ASP A 101 4.43 -5.84 12.03
CA ASP A 101 3.64 -4.75 12.64
C ASP A 101 4.33 -3.39 12.48
N ALA A 102 5.60 -3.31 12.85
CA ALA A 102 6.37 -2.07 12.79
C ALA A 102 6.60 -1.60 11.34
N GLN A 103 6.93 -2.53 10.45
CA GLN A 103 7.23 -2.22 9.04
C GLN A 103 5.98 -1.73 8.31
N LEU A 104 4.85 -2.44 8.42
CA LEU A 104 3.60 -2.05 7.77
C LEU A 104 3.04 -0.74 8.35
N THR A 105 3.05 -0.58 9.69
CA THR A 105 2.65 0.69 10.33
C THR A 105 3.53 1.85 9.85
N GLY A 106 4.84 1.65 9.81
CA GLY A 106 5.80 2.63 9.32
C GLY A 106 5.58 3.00 7.86
N ALA A 107 5.31 2.01 7.01
CA ALA A 107 5.06 2.21 5.59
C ALA A 107 3.81 3.07 5.34
N ILE A 108 2.69 2.77 6.02
CA ILE A 108 1.45 3.56 5.92
C ILE A 108 1.70 5.02 6.31
N ASN A 109 2.37 5.24 7.45
CA ASN A 109 2.67 6.59 7.93
C ASN A 109 3.62 7.34 7.00
N ALA A 110 4.66 6.68 6.48
CA ALA A 110 5.61 7.28 5.55
C ALA A 110 4.95 7.68 4.23
N LEU A 111 4.11 6.81 3.66
CA LEU A 111 3.35 7.10 2.45
C LEU A 111 2.36 8.25 2.67
N ARG A 112 1.65 8.27 3.80
CA ARG A 112 0.78 9.41 4.16
C ARG A 112 1.56 10.72 4.30
N ALA A 113 2.74 10.69 4.92
CA ALA A 113 3.56 11.89 5.07
C ALA A 113 4.06 12.41 3.71
N ALA A 114 4.45 11.52 2.79
CA ALA A 114 4.90 11.88 1.45
C ALA A 114 3.74 12.29 0.52
N LEU A 115 2.53 11.79 0.78
CA LEU A 115 1.30 12.06 0.03
C LEU A 115 0.22 12.61 1.00
N PRO A 116 0.38 13.86 1.48
CA PRO A 116 -0.62 14.49 2.32
C PRO A 116 -1.92 14.67 1.53
N ARG A 117 -3.04 14.79 2.24
CA ARG A 117 -4.34 15.03 1.60
C ARG A 117 -4.25 16.27 0.68
N PRO A 118 -4.84 16.22 -0.54
CA PRO A 118 -5.94 15.35 -0.96
C PRO A 118 -5.53 14.00 -1.59
N TYR A 119 -4.24 13.65 -1.64
CA TYR A 119 -3.85 12.33 -2.16
C TYR A 119 -4.46 11.19 -1.34
N LEU A 120 -4.89 10.15 -2.03
CA LEU A 120 -5.44 8.94 -1.44
C LEU A 120 -4.30 8.02 -0.97
N VAL A 121 -4.40 7.51 0.24
CA VAL A 121 -3.61 6.35 0.69
C VAL A 121 -4.61 5.29 1.09
N THR A 122 -4.71 4.24 0.30
CA THR A 122 -5.59 3.10 0.54
C THR A 122 -4.76 1.87 0.85
N ALA A 123 -5.40 0.76 1.22
CA ALA A 123 -4.72 -0.51 1.41
C ALA A 123 -5.58 -1.68 0.93
N ALA A 124 -4.94 -2.63 0.26
CA ALA A 124 -5.46 -3.96 -0.01
C ALA A 124 -5.07 -4.88 1.15
N SER A 125 -6.00 -5.14 2.07
CA SER A 125 -5.76 -6.00 3.22
C SER A 125 -6.26 -7.41 2.99
N PHE A 126 -5.48 -8.42 3.34
CA PHE A 126 -5.94 -9.81 3.41
C PHE A 126 -7.23 -9.92 4.24
N SER A 127 -8.22 -10.66 3.74
CA SER A 127 -9.51 -10.94 4.41
C SER A 127 -9.39 -11.43 5.84
N VAL A 128 -8.38 -12.26 6.13
CA VAL A 128 -8.13 -12.76 7.50
C VAL A 128 -7.29 -11.81 8.37
N GLY A 129 -6.82 -10.71 7.80
CA GLY A 129 -5.85 -9.80 8.43
C GLY A 129 -6.35 -9.17 9.73
N ALA A 130 -7.67 -9.03 9.90
CA ALA A 130 -8.28 -8.49 11.12
C ALA A 130 -8.91 -9.58 12.02
N TYR A 131 -8.72 -10.86 11.69
CA TYR A 131 -9.21 -11.99 12.51
C TYR A 131 -8.29 -12.26 13.70
N GLY A 132 -8.77 -13.08 14.64
CA GLY A 132 -7.95 -13.66 15.71
C GLY A 132 -8.13 -13.02 17.07
N LEU A 133 -8.95 -11.97 17.20
CA LEU A 133 -9.28 -11.33 18.49
C LEU A 133 -10.78 -11.00 18.61
N GLY A 134 -11.26 -10.87 19.86
CA GLY A 134 -12.61 -10.42 20.17
C GLY A 134 -13.69 -11.29 19.52
N ALA A 135 -14.69 -10.66 18.89
CA ALA A 135 -15.76 -11.36 18.17
C ALA A 135 -15.25 -12.23 17.01
N PHE A 136 -14.01 -11.99 16.54
CA PHE A 136 -13.39 -12.72 15.44
C PHE A 136 -12.28 -13.68 15.90
N ALA A 137 -12.21 -14.00 17.20
CA ALA A 137 -11.19 -14.90 17.75
C ALA A 137 -11.15 -16.28 17.07
N ASN A 138 -12.33 -16.81 16.72
CA ASN A 138 -12.49 -18.11 16.07
C ASN A 138 -13.01 -17.98 14.63
N ALA A 139 -12.84 -16.83 13.99
CA ALA A 139 -13.28 -16.61 12.61
C ALA A 139 -12.48 -17.50 11.64
N VAL A 140 -13.16 -18.00 10.60
CA VAL A 140 -12.58 -18.84 9.55
C VAL A 140 -12.78 -18.19 8.17
N PRO A 141 -11.90 -18.44 7.18
CA PRO A 141 -10.68 -19.24 7.29
C PRO A 141 -9.60 -18.56 8.16
N GLY A 142 -8.67 -19.35 8.70
CA GLY A 142 -7.42 -18.84 9.25
C GLY A 142 -6.28 -19.00 8.24
N SER A 143 -5.23 -18.19 8.35
CA SER A 143 -4.00 -18.37 7.57
C SER A 143 -2.78 -17.78 8.29
N THR A 144 -1.61 -17.86 7.67
CA THR A 144 -0.40 -17.18 8.18
C THR A 144 -0.57 -15.66 8.27
N TYR A 145 -1.54 -15.09 7.56
CA TYR A 145 -1.86 -13.65 7.55
C TYR A 145 -2.89 -13.26 8.63
N THR A 146 -3.42 -14.22 9.41
CA THR A 146 -4.39 -13.94 10.46
C THR A 146 -3.82 -12.94 11.48
N GLY A 147 -4.56 -11.85 11.71
CA GLY A 147 -4.21 -10.82 12.70
C GLY A 147 -3.19 -9.78 12.24
N MET A 148 -2.58 -9.94 11.07
CA MET A 148 -1.49 -9.06 10.59
C MET A 148 -1.88 -7.58 10.44
N TRP A 149 -3.16 -7.29 10.24
CA TRP A 149 -3.67 -5.94 10.03
C TRP A 149 -4.24 -5.33 11.33
N ILE A 150 -4.40 -6.10 12.41
CA ILE A 150 -4.99 -5.59 13.65
C ILE A 150 -4.17 -4.43 14.22
N ASN A 151 -2.87 -4.63 14.44
CA ASN A 151 -2.02 -3.60 15.04
C ASN A 151 -1.75 -2.43 14.07
N PRO A 152 -1.44 -2.65 12.79
CA PRO A 152 -1.32 -1.57 11.81
C PRO A 152 -2.59 -0.72 11.71
N LEU A 153 -3.78 -1.31 11.67
CA LEU A 153 -5.04 -0.55 11.63
C LEU A 153 -5.29 0.22 12.93
N LYS A 154 -4.99 -0.37 14.11
CA LYS A 154 -5.09 0.35 15.39
C LYS A 154 -4.15 1.55 15.46
N ARG A 155 -2.94 1.45 14.90
CA ARG A 155 -1.87 2.46 15.05
C ARG A 155 -1.84 3.50 13.93
N ALA A 156 -2.21 3.11 12.71
CA ALA A 156 -2.10 3.95 11.51
C ALA A 156 -3.38 3.96 10.65
N GLY A 157 -4.49 3.36 11.11
CA GLY A 157 -5.73 3.28 10.32
C GLY A 157 -6.29 4.64 9.92
N THR A 158 -6.09 5.70 10.72
CA THR A 158 -6.52 7.08 10.38
C THR A 158 -5.69 7.74 9.27
N ALA A 159 -4.53 7.17 8.95
CA ALA A 159 -3.71 7.59 7.83
C ALA A 159 -4.19 6.98 6.50
N LEU A 160 -5.03 5.93 6.53
CA LEU A 160 -5.69 5.37 5.36
C LEU A 160 -7.02 6.08 5.09
N ASP A 161 -7.36 6.30 3.81
CA ASP A 161 -8.66 6.86 3.41
C ASP A 161 -9.69 5.76 3.13
N ARG A 162 -9.24 4.59 2.68
CA ARG A 162 -10.05 3.40 2.39
C ARG A 162 -9.26 2.12 2.65
N LEU A 163 -9.99 1.07 2.99
CA LEU A 163 -9.51 -0.30 3.10
C LEU A 163 -10.29 -1.15 2.11
N PHE A 164 -9.59 -1.89 1.26
CA PHE A 164 -10.16 -2.86 0.34
C PHE A 164 -9.76 -4.25 0.82
N VAL A 165 -10.74 -5.09 1.11
CA VAL A 165 -10.52 -6.42 1.68
C VAL A 165 -10.42 -7.44 0.55
N MET A 166 -9.34 -8.24 0.55
CA MET A 166 -9.02 -9.24 -0.47
C MET A 166 -9.38 -10.67 -0.03
#